data_AF-A0A833CYN3-F1
#
_entry.id   AF-A0A833CYN3-F1
#
_cell.length_a   1.000
_cell.length_b   1.000
_cell.length_c   1.000
_cell.angle_alpha   90.00
_cell.angle_beta   90.00
_cell.angle_gamma   90.00
#
_symmetry.space_group_name_H-M   'P 1'
#
loop_
_entity.id
_entity.type
_entity.pdbx_description
1 polymer ?
#
loop_
_entity_poly.entity_id
_entity_poly.type
_entity_poly.pdbx_seq_one_letter_code
_entity_poly.pdbx_strand_id
1 'polypeptide(L)'
;MKKLMLLALLLCAPIAVLQADTEAQPMTIKESTAFCEKNVPEYCISTTCNLYCDTLRTEASKANCKSECTADKRCKLKPLAGNDDPKNAALDADNREKLIACIAEKRDPAGTKSGRRMTQWEHIMTPSLAKIIPQDKQPMAK
;
A
#
# COMPACT_ATOMS: atom_id res chain seq x y z
N MET A 1 -7.63 9.75 73.36
CA MET A 1 -8.09 8.54 72.61
C MET A 1 -8.03 8.82 71.13
N LYS A 2 -7.58 7.84 70.37
CA LYS A 2 -7.19 7.84 68.93
C LYS A 2 -8.35 8.19 67.99
N LYS A 3 -8.05 8.90 66.89
CA LYS A 3 -8.63 8.78 65.52
C LYS A 3 -7.90 9.76 64.59
N LEU A 4 -6.96 9.27 63.78
CA LEU A 4 -7.13 8.92 62.37
C LEU A 4 -7.56 10.12 61.49
N MET A 5 -6.62 10.66 60.71
CA MET A 5 -6.71 10.65 59.24
C MET A 5 -5.42 11.23 58.66
N LEU A 6 -4.48 10.34 58.31
CA LEU A 6 -3.45 10.64 57.33
C LEU A 6 -4.15 10.74 55.97
N LEU A 7 -4.18 11.95 55.41
CA LEU A 7 -4.59 12.15 54.03
C LEU A 7 -3.39 11.80 53.13
N ALA A 8 -3.46 10.65 52.47
CA ALA A 8 -2.47 10.22 51.50
C ALA A 8 -2.56 11.12 50.25
N LEU A 9 -1.51 11.93 50.01
CA LEU A 9 -1.26 12.53 48.71
C LEU A 9 -0.82 11.43 47.75
N LEU A 10 -1.77 10.91 46.98
CA LEU A 10 -1.52 10.11 45.79
C LEU A 10 -1.71 10.99 44.55
N LEU A 11 -0.83 10.76 43.57
CA LEU A 11 -1.00 10.98 42.12
C LEU A 11 -0.69 12.39 41.58
N CYS A 12 0.54 12.54 41.11
CA CYS A 12 0.81 13.03 39.74
C CYS A 12 2.21 12.58 39.33
N ALA A 13 2.35 11.30 38.98
CA ALA A 13 3.45 10.89 38.13
C ALA A 13 3.11 11.35 36.70
N PRO A 14 3.93 12.17 36.04
CA PRO A 14 3.75 12.40 34.62
C PRO A 14 4.01 11.07 33.92
N ILE A 15 2.95 10.45 33.40
CA ILE A 15 3.08 9.38 32.42
C ILE A 15 3.65 10.06 31.18
N ALA A 16 4.98 10.09 31.09
CA ALA A 16 5.66 10.31 29.83
C ALA A 16 5.27 9.13 28.94
N VAL A 17 4.23 9.33 28.14
CA VAL A 17 3.93 8.47 27.00
C VAL A 17 5.11 8.66 26.05
N LEU A 18 6.16 7.87 26.26
CA LEU A 18 7.14 7.58 25.23
C LEU A 18 6.35 6.85 24.14
N GLN A 19 5.77 7.61 23.22
CA GLN A 19 5.59 7.15 21.86
C GLN A 19 7.01 6.88 21.37
N ALA A 20 7.48 5.65 21.57
CA ALA A 20 8.52 5.09 20.75
C ALA A 20 7.91 5.00 19.36
N ASP A 21 7.92 6.13 18.63
CA ASP A 21 8.03 6.09 17.18
C ASP A 21 9.30 5.29 16.94
N THR A 22 9.10 3.98 16.77
CA THR A 22 10.13 3.12 16.26
C THR A 22 10.31 3.62 14.84
N GLU A 23 11.17 4.61 14.66
CA GLU A 23 11.57 5.08 13.33
C GLU A 23 11.94 3.84 12.56
N ALA A 24 11.08 3.45 11.61
CA ALA A 24 11.26 2.24 10.87
C ALA A 24 12.65 2.33 10.22
N GLN A 25 13.55 1.43 10.59
CA GLN A 25 14.91 1.51 10.06
C GLN A 25 14.87 1.36 8.54
N PRO A 26 15.59 2.23 7.79
CA PRO A 26 15.63 2.13 6.35
C PRO A 26 16.18 0.78 5.92
N MET A 27 15.43 0.09 5.06
CA MET A 27 15.84 -1.19 4.48
C MET A 27 16.88 -0.96 3.38
N THR A 28 17.76 -1.95 3.16
CA THR A 28 18.62 -1.95 1.97
C THR A 28 17.78 -2.06 0.69
N ILE A 29 18.38 -1.76 -0.48
CA ILE A 29 17.73 -1.97 -1.78
C ILE A 29 17.24 -3.41 -1.91
N LYS A 30 18.05 -4.38 -1.51
CA LYS A 30 17.71 -5.81 -1.63
C LYS A 30 16.51 -6.19 -0.76
N GLU A 31 16.49 -5.75 0.50
CA GLU A 31 15.40 -6.04 1.44
C GLU A 31 14.10 -5.35 1.04
N SER A 32 14.18 -4.06 0.68
CA SER A 32 13.03 -3.30 0.19
C SER A 32 12.45 -3.89 -1.09
N THR A 33 13.29 -4.28 -2.06
CA THR A 33 12.85 -4.97 -3.27
C THR A 33 12.14 -6.28 -2.92
N ALA A 34 12.74 -7.15 -2.11
CA ALA A 34 12.13 -8.43 -1.73
C ALA A 34 10.80 -8.24 -0.99
N PHE A 35 10.71 -7.23 -0.11
CA PHE A 35 9.47 -6.88 0.58
C PHE A 35 8.40 -6.45 -0.43
N CYS A 36 8.73 -5.51 -1.31
CA CYS A 36 7.75 -4.91 -2.22
C CYS A 36 7.33 -5.86 -3.34
N GLU A 37 8.23 -6.73 -3.82
CA GLU A 37 7.91 -7.76 -4.80
C GLU A 37 6.88 -8.78 -4.28
N LYS A 38 6.82 -8.97 -2.97
CA LYS A 38 5.78 -9.77 -2.31
C LYS A 38 4.49 -8.97 -2.07
N ASN A 39 4.60 -7.79 -1.46
CA ASN A 39 3.43 -7.06 -0.94
C ASN A 39 2.62 -6.34 -2.02
N VAL A 40 3.25 -5.86 -3.10
CA VAL A 40 2.52 -5.15 -4.17
C VAL A 40 1.53 -6.08 -4.90
N PRO A 41 1.89 -7.32 -5.29
CA PRO A 41 0.92 -8.28 -5.81
C PRO A 41 -0.21 -8.60 -4.81
N GLU A 42 0.10 -8.80 -3.54
CA GLU A 42 -0.90 -9.08 -2.49
C GLU A 42 -1.91 -7.93 -2.35
N TYR A 43 -1.41 -6.68 -2.39
CA TYR A 43 -2.25 -5.49 -2.41
C TYR A 43 -3.12 -5.43 -3.66
N CYS A 44 -2.56 -5.69 -4.84
CA CYS A 44 -3.32 -5.72 -6.10
C CYS A 44 -4.48 -6.73 -6.05
N ILE A 45 -4.24 -7.94 -5.53
CA ILE A 45 -5.26 -9.00 -5.42
C ILE A 45 -6.39 -8.56 -4.50
N SER A 46 -6.05 -7.99 -3.35
CA SER A 46 -7.01 -7.62 -2.31
C SER A 46 -7.76 -6.32 -2.59
N THR A 47 -7.26 -5.47 -3.49
CA THR A 47 -7.83 -4.14 -3.74
C THR A 47 -8.14 -3.90 -5.22
N THR A 48 -7.13 -3.56 -6.02
CA THR A 48 -7.31 -2.95 -7.35
C THR A 48 -7.76 -3.94 -8.42
N CYS A 49 -7.41 -5.22 -8.33
CA CYS A 49 -7.72 -6.17 -9.38
C CYS A 49 -9.23 -6.40 -9.53
N ASN A 50 -9.96 -6.55 -8.42
CA ASN A 50 -11.41 -6.72 -8.46
C ASN A 50 -12.11 -5.48 -9.03
N LEU A 51 -11.66 -4.30 -8.61
CA LEU A 51 -12.17 -3.02 -9.10
C LEU A 51 -11.94 -2.87 -10.61
N TYR A 52 -10.74 -3.21 -11.09
CA TYR A 52 -10.43 -3.24 -12.51
C TYR A 52 -11.34 -4.22 -13.27
N CYS A 53 -11.50 -5.44 -12.75
CA CYS A 53 -12.34 -6.45 -13.39
C CYS A 53 -13.81 -6.03 -13.46
N ASP A 54 -14.33 -5.29 -12.49
CA ASP A 54 -15.72 -4.82 -12.46
C ASP A 54 -16.05 -3.77 -13.53
N THR A 55 -15.03 -3.24 -14.20
CA THR A 55 -15.18 -2.30 -15.32
C THR A 55 -15.47 -3.02 -16.65
N LEU A 56 -15.28 -4.33 -16.69
CA LEU A 56 -15.57 -5.14 -17.88
C LEU A 56 -17.09 -5.22 -18.12
N ARG A 57 -17.47 -5.27 -19.40
CA ARG A 57 -18.86 -5.14 -19.83
C ARG A 57 -19.76 -6.31 -19.43
N THR A 58 -19.27 -7.56 -19.54
CA THR A 58 -20.10 -8.76 -19.36
C THR A 58 -19.73 -9.49 -18.08
N GLU A 59 -20.71 -10.12 -17.43
CA GLU A 59 -20.49 -10.91 -16.21
C GLU A 59 -19.50 -12.05 -16.43
N ALA A 60 -19.52 -12.68 -17.61
CA ALA A 60 -18.55 -13.71 -17.98
C ALA A 60 -17.12 -13.17 -18.03
N SER A 61 -16.91 -11.98 -18.62
CA SER A 61 -15.60 -11.33 -18.65
C SER A 61 -15.15 -10.89 -17.26
N LYS A 62 -16.06 -10.38 -16.41
CA LYS A 62 -15.76 -10.04 -15.02
C LYS A 62 -15.31 -11.28 -14.24
N ALA A 63 -16.08 -12.36 -14.30
CA ALA A 63 -15.77 -13.61 -13.61
C ALA A 63 -14.43 -14.21 -14.05
N ASN A 64 -14.17 -14.24 -15.37
CA ASN A 64 -12.88 -14.70 -15.89
C ASN A 64 -11.73 -13.78 -15.48
N CYS A 65 -11.93 -12.46 -15.44
CA CYS A 65 -10.92 -11.54 -14.97
C CYS A 65 -10.60 -11.76 -13.48
N LYS A 66 -11.63 -11.88 -12.64
CA LYS A 66 -11.47 -12.08 -11.19
C LYS A 66 -10.80 -13.41 -10.85
N SER A 67 -11.07 -14.48 -11.61
CA SER A 67 -10.38 -15.77 -11.43
C SER A 67 -8.89 -15.72 -11.77
N GLU A 68 -8.45 -14.65 -12.45
CA GLU A 68 -7.05 -14.38 -12.78
C GLU A 68 -6.42 -13.31 -11.87
N CYS A 69 -7.11 -12.83 -10.84
CA CYS A 69 -6.56 -11.93 -9.83
C CYS A 69 -5.62 -12.68 -8.87
N THR A 70 -4.46 -13.09 -9.39
CA THR A 70 -3.41 -13.77 -8.64
C THR A 70 -2.05 -13.15 -8.92
N ALA A 71 -1.08 -13.40 -8.04
CA ALA A 71 0.28 -12.90 -8.15
C ALA A 71 1.02 -13.41 -9.40
N ASP A 72 0.58 -14.53 -9.96
CA ASP A 72 1.18 -15.13 -11.17
C ASP A 72 0.47 -14.72 -12.47
N LYS A 73 -0.65 -14.01 -12.37
CA LYS A 73 -1.49 -13.61 -13.52
C LYS A 73 -1.67 -12.09 -13.55
N ARG A 74 -2.87 -11.56 -13.26
CA ARG A 74 -3.17 -10.13 -13.41
C ARG A 74 -2.39 -9.23 -12.46
N CYS A 75 -2.01 -9.74 -11.29
CA CYS A 75 -1.20 -8.98 -10.33
C CYS A 75 0.29 -9.30 -10.41
N LYS A 76 0.73 -9.96 -11.50
CA LYS A 76 2.14 -10.27 -11.70
C LYS A 76 2.95 -9.02 -12.00
N LEU A 77 4.03 -8.83 -11.24
CA LEU A 77 4.99 -7.76 -11.52
C LEU A 77 5.69 -8.03 -12.85
N LYS A 78 5.67 -6.99 -13.70
CA LYS A 78 6.37 -6.97 -14.98
C LYS A 78 7.63 -6.11 -14.88
N PRO A 79 8.67 -6.37 -15.69
CA PRO A 79 9.81 -5.48 -15.81
C PRO A 79 9.40 -4.04 -16.14
N LEU A 80 10.23 -3.07 -15.76
CA LEU A 80 9.93 -1.64 -15.86
C LEU A 80 9.68 -1.12 -17.30
N ALA A 81 10.06 -1.88 -18.34
CA ALA A 81 9.90 -1.48 -19.73
C ALA A 81 9.24 -2.58 -20.59
N GLY A 82 8.25 -2.17 -21.38
CA GLY A 82 7.85 -2.81 -22.64
C GLY A 82 7.15 -4.16 -22.56
N ASN A 83 6.70 -4.61 -21.38
CA ASN A 83 6.15 -5.96 -21.19
C ASN A 83 4.75 -5.96 -20.57
N ASP A 84 4.05 -4.82 -20.64
CA ASP A 84 2.66 -4.72 -20.19
C ASP A 84 1.78 -5.57 -21.12
N ASP A 85 0.93 -6.43 -20.54
CA ASP A 85 -0.07 -7.17 -21.31
C ASP A 85 -1.12 -6.17 -21.83
N PRO A 86 -1.41 -6.11 -23.14
CA PRO A 86 -2.43 -5.19 -23.66
C PRO A 86 -3.79 -5.30 -22.96
N LYS A 87 -4.15 -6.46 -22.42
CA LYS A 87 -5.40 -6.72 -21.68
C LYS A 87 -5.30 -6.40 -20.17
N ASN A 88 -4.11 -6.08 -19.68
CA ASN A 88 -3.81 -5.78 -18.28
C ASN A 88 -3.02 -4.47 -18.09
N ALA A 89 -2.77 -3.72 -19.16
CA ALA A 89 -1.76 -2.66 -19.21
C ALA A 89 -1.94 -1.58 -18.13
N ALA A 90 -3.18 -1.22 -17.81
CA ALA A 90 -3.45 -0.26 -16.75
C ALA A 90 -3.11 -0.79 -15.35
N LEU A 91 -3.38 -2.07 -15.10
CA LEU A 91 -3.05 -2.74 -13.85
C LEU A 91 -1.54 -3.02 -13.75
N ASP A 92 -0.89 -3.37 -14.86
CA ASP A 92 0.57 -3.52 -14.93
C ASP A 92 1.30 -2.19 -14.65
N ALA A 93 0.80 -1.09 -15.23
CA ALA A 93 1.32 0.24 -14.95
C ALA A 93 1.16 0.64 -13.48
N ASP A 94 0.02 0.32 -12.88
CA ASP A 94 -0.25 0.58 -11.47
C ASP A 94 0.65 -0.21 -10.53
N ASN A 95 0.76 -1.52 -10.74
CA ASN A 95 1.64 -2.37 -9.96
C ASN A 95 3.11 -1.94 -10.07
N ARG A 96 3.54 -1.47 -11.25
CA ARG A 96 4.89 -0.94 -11.45
C ARG A 96 5.15 0.35 -10.67
N GLU A 97 4.23 1.32 -10.71
CA GLU A 97 4.40 2.54 -9.92
C GLU A 97 4.38 2.25 -8.42
N LYS A 98 3.49 1.37 -7.96
CA LYS A 98 3.44 0.88 -6.58
C LYS A 98 4.73 0.19 -6.16
N LEU A 99 5.32 -0.64 -7.02
CA LEU A 99 6.61 -1.27 -6.76
C LEU A 99 7.73 -0.24 -6.56
N ILE A 100 7.83 0.74 -7.46
CA ILE A 100 8.86 1.80 -7.37
C ILE A 100 8.68 2.62 -6.09
N ALA A 101 7.45 3.01 -5.77
CA ALA A 101 7.15 3.80 -4.59
C ALA A 101 7.38 3.01 -3.30
N CYS A 102 6.92 1.77 -3.22
CA CYS A 102 7.16 0.89 -2.08
C CYS A 102 8.67 0.76 -1.81
N ILE A 103 9.48 0.51 -2.85
CA ILE A 103 10.93 0.40 -2.70
C ILE A 103 11.53 1.73 -2.20
N ALA A 104 11.07 2.87 -2.75
CA ALA A 104 11.54 4.18 -2.30
C ALA A 104 11.21 4.42 -0.82
N GLU A 105 9.97 4.19 -0.41
CA GLU A 105 9.48 4.37 0.96
C GLU A 105 10.20 3.45 1.94
N LYS A 106 10.39 2.16 1.62
CA LYS A 106 11.09 1.24 2.54
C LYS A 106 12.58 1.55 2.68
N ARG A 107 13.20 2.16 1.67
CA ARG A 107 14.62 2.58 1.71
C ARG A 107 14.84 3.91 2.41
N ASP A 108 13.84 4.77 2.42
CA ASP A 108 13.88 6.10 3.02
C ASP A 108 12.54 6.41 3.69
N PRO A 109 12.22 5.74 4.83
CA PRO A 109 10.93 5.89 5.50
C PRO A 109 10.65 7.32 5.98
N ALA A 110 11.71 8.09 6.22
CA ALA A 110 11.63 9.50 6.59
C ALA A 110 11.35 10.45 5.40
N GLY A 111 11.37 9.94 4.16
CA GLY A 111 11.08 10.73 2.94
C GLY A 111 12.10 11.84 2.65
N THR A 112 13.33 11.71 3.16
CA THR A 112 14.35 12.78 3.12
C THR A 112 15.21 12.81 1.85
N LYS A 113 15.21 11.71 1.09
CA LYS A 113 16.13 11.46 -0.04
C LYS A 113 15.42 11.04 -1.33
N SER A 114 14.20 10.52 -1.26
CA SER A 114 13.49 9.95 -2.41
C SER A 114 12.34 10.83 -2.92
N GLY A 115 12.60 11.62 -3.95
CA GLY A 115 11.65 12.62 -4.46
C GLY A 115 10.53 12.12 -5.39
N ARG A 116 9.76 11.07 -5.06
CA ARG A 116 8.76 10.55 -6.03
C ARG A 116 7.28 10.60 -5.69
N ARG A 117 6.89 10.80 -4.43
CA ARG A 117 5.56 11.26 -3.97
C ARG A 117 5.55 10.98 -2.47
N MET A 118 5.18 11.96 -1.64
CA MET A 118 4.91 11.75 -0.21
C MET A 118 3.67 10.86 0.03
N THR A 119 3.23 10.11 -0.97
CA THR A 119 2.01 9.31 -0.99
C THR A 119 2.40 7.87 -0.79
N GLN A 120 1.81 7.22 0.21
CA GLN A 120 2.01 5.79 0.50
C GLN A 120 1.77 4.95 -0.75
N TRP A 121 2.59 3.92 -0.97
CA TRP A 121 2.53 3.10 -2.18
C TRP A 121 1.17 2.41 -2.35
N GLU A 122 0.52 2.03 -1.26
CA GLU A 122 -0.83 1.48 -1.28
C GLU A 122 -1.84 2.48 -1.89
N HIS A 123 -1.61 3.78 -1.69
CA HIS A 123 -2.53 4.85 -2.08
C HIS A 123 -2.25 5.38 -3.50
N ILE A 124 -1.25 4.84 -4.19
CA ILE A 124 -0.93 5.28 -5.54
C ILE A 124 -2.00 4.79 -6.51
N MET A 125 -2.52 5.74 -7.29
CA MET A 125 -3.36 5.52 -8.45
C MET A 125 -2.66 6.11 -9.67
N THR A 126 -2.47 5.29 -10.70
CA THR A 126 -1.89 5.79 -11.96
C THR A 126 -2.93 6.49 -12.82
N PRO A 127 -2.55 7.45 -13.67
CA PRO A 127 -3.49 8.07 -14.62
C PRO A 127 -4.17 7.06 -15.55
N SER A 128 -3.47 5.97 -15.90
CA SER A 128 -4.02 4.90 -16.75
C SER A 128 -5.08 4.09 -16.00
N LEU A 129 -4.83 3.75 -14.73
CA LEU A 129 -5.81 3.01 -13.92
C LEU A 129 -7.02 3.89 -13.53
N ALA A 130 -6.78 5.17 -13.24
CA ALA A 130 -7.83 6.15 -12.91
C ALA A 130 -8.85 6.35 -14.04
N LYS A 131 -8.45 6.17 -15.30
CA LYS A 131 -9.36 6.26 -16.47
C LYS A 131 -10.32 5.08 -16.57
N ILE A 132 -10.00 3.96 -15.93
CA ILE A 132 -10.76 2.71 -16.05
C ILE A 132 -11.64 2.50 -14.82
N ILE A 133 -11.12 2.78 -13.62
CA ILE A 133 -11.87 2.61 -12.37
C ILE A 133 -12.74 3.85 -12.09
N PRO A 134 -14.07 3.69 -11.92
CA PRO A 134 -14.98 4.78 -11.54
C PRO A 134 -14.51 5.50 -10.28
N GLN A 135 -14.61 6.84 -10.23
CA GLN A 135 -14.08 7.64 -9.12
C GLN A 135 -14.66 7.26 -7.75
N ASP A 136 -15.94 6.89 -7.69
CA ASP A 136 -16.63 6.40 -6.50
C ASP A 136 -16.14 5.02 -6.02
N LYS A 137 -15.42 4.30 -6.88
CA LYS A 137 -14.85 2.98 -6.63
C LYS A 137 -13.33 2.99 -6.52
N GLN A 138 -12.68 4.14 -6.68
CA GLN A 138 -11.24 4.24 -6.47
C GLN A 138 -10.97 4.03 -4.97
N PRO A 139 -9.93 3.27 -4.58
CA PRO A 139 -9.51 3.20 -3.19
C PRO A 139 -9.25 4.63 -2.71
N MET A 140 -10.01 5.07 -1.70
CA MET A 140 -9.88 6.42 -1.18
C MET A 140 -8.45 6.62 -0.69
N ALA A 141 -7.73 7.57 -1.29
CA ALA A 141 -6.59 8.18 -0.64
C ALA A 141 -7.15 8.93 0.58
N LYS A 142 -7.27 8.23 1.70
CA LYS A 142 -7.63 8.83 2.99
C LYS A 142 -6.44 9.64 3.51
#